data_AF-A0A7G3B2L7-F1
#
_entry.id   AF-A0A7G3B2L7-F1
#
_cell.length_a   1.000
_cell.length_b   1.000
_cell.length_c   1.000
_cell.angle_alpha   90.00
_cell.angle_beta   90.00
_cell.angle_gamma   90.00
#
_symmetry.space_group_name_H-M   'P 1'
#
loop_
_entity.id
_entity.type
_entity.pdbx_description
1 polymer ?
#
loop_
_entity_poly.entity_id
_entity_poly.type
_entity_poly.pdbx_seq_one_letter_code
_entity_poly.pdbx_strand_id
1 'polypeptide(L)'
;MRCIKYMLFVINFMFVLTSVLLITVGLTIKTIFSEFDAFVDDHFMSPPTLLVAIGFILLAVAIFGCVGAVKESTMMINIYGVLLAIIFVLEVSAAISAFVLQGQVANMLQRTMFQSLQKYDENLYVREAVDFMQSVLECCGVHGREDWEGILGPVNSTDASKEIVLPESCCEIHYPGDHDTECVWFTDGCFNQMNFVISQSAMLIATGATTVAFVQILGVICAFMLAKTIRRTKTQRALRQWQLQQSLGIYNKPINHYNPPYIQLNNSEKPKKDPDAQDFIYQPNSPSVN
;
A
#
# COMPACT_ATOMS: atom_id res chain seq x y z
N MET A 1 9.41 18.16 -19.65
CA MET A 1 8.93 16.80 -20.02
C MET A 1 9.87 15.70 -19.57
N ARG A 2 11.17 15.78 -19.87
CA ARG A 2 12.15 14.74 -19.50
C ARG A 2 12.18 14.49 -17.99
N CYS A 3 12.30 15.53 -17.17
CA CYS A 3 12.32 15.40 -15.69
C CYS A 3 11.08 14.68 -15.13
N ILE A 4 9.88 15.06 -15.58
CA ILE A 4 8.62 14.43 -15.12
C ILE A 4 8.57 12.94 -15.49
N LYS A 5 9.03 12.57 -16.69
CA LYS A 5 9.11 11.16 -17.10
C LYS A 5 10.11 10.37 -16.25
N TYR A 6 11.28 10.96 -15.96
CA TYR A 6 12.27 10.33 -15.08
C TYR A 6 11.75 10.15 -13.66
N MET A 7 11.13 11.18 -13.06
CA MET A 7 10.53 11.08 -11.73
C MET A 7 9.47 9.98 -11.67
N LEU A 8 8.58 9.92 -12.67
CA LEU A 8 7.56 8.88 -12.73
C LEU A 8 8.19 7.49 -12.88
N PHE A 9 9.25 7.34 -13.68
CA PHE A 9 9.96 6.06 -13.81
C PHE A 9 10.58 5.62 -12.48
N VAL A 10 11.21 6.55 -11.74
CA VAL A 10 11.79 6.28 -10.42
C VAL A 10 10.72 5.86 -9.41
N ILE A 11 9.60 6.58 -9.35
CA ILE A 11 8.48 6.24 -8.43
C ILE A 11 7.92 4.85 -8.76
N ASN A 12 7.70 4.54 -10.05
CA ASN A 12 7.19 3.23 -10.45
C ASN A 12 8.20 2.11 -10.19
N PHE A 13 9.50 2.38 -10.36
CA PHE A 13 10.54 1.42 -10.02
C PHE A 13 10.55 1.10 -8.52
N MET A 14 10.39 2.12 -7.66
CA MET A 14 10.24 1.90 -6.22
C MET A 14 9.02 1.04 -5.89
N PHE A 15 7.87 1.28 -6.54
CA PHE A 15 6.69 0.43 -6.37
C PHE A 15 6.90 -1.01 -6.82
N VAL A 16 7.66 -1.25 -7.91
CA VAL A 16 8.02 -2.62 -8.31
C VAL A 16 8.88 -3.29 -7.25
N LEU A 17 9.90 -2.61 -6.72
CA LEU A 17 10.76 -3.17 -5.68
C LEU A 17 9.97 -3.53 -4.42
N THR A 18 9.11 -2.61 -3.95
CA THR A 18 8.25 -2.87 -2.79
C THR A 18 7.27 -4.01 -3.08
N SER A 19 6.66 -4.05 -4.26
CA SER A 19 5.74 -5.12 -4.67
C SER A 19 6.40 -6.50 -4.64
N VAL A 20 7.58 -6.64 -5.24
CA VAL A 20 8.32 -7.92 -5.25
C VAL A 20 8.65 -8.33 -3.82
N LEU A 21 9.09 -7.40 -2.97
CA LEU A 21 9.38 -7.68 -1.56
C LEU A 21 8.13 -8.13 -0.77
N LEU A 22 6.98 -7.49 -0.98
CA LEU A 22 5.73 -7.89 -0.32
C LEU A 22 5.27 -9.28 -0.77
N ILE A 23 5.37 -9.57 -2.07
CA ILE A 23 5.00 -10.89 -2.62
C ILE A 23 5.95 -11.96 -2.06
N THR A 24 7.27 -11.73 -2.06
CA THR A 24 8.22 -12.74 -1.57
C THR A 24 8.02 -13.00 -0.08
N VAL A 25 7.94 -11.97 0.76
CA VAL A 25 7.69 -12.12 2.20
C VAL A 25 6.34 -12.77 2.48
N GLY A 26 5.29 -12.37 1.75
CA GLY A 26 3.96 -12.95 1.93
C GLY A 26 3.92 -14.43 1.55
N LEU A 27 4.57 -14.81 0.45
CA LEU A 27 4.67 -16.20 0.02
C LEU A 27 5.56 -17.02 0.96
N THR A 28 6.68 -16.50 1.47
CA THR A 28 7.52 -17.25 2.41
C THR A 28 6.78 -17.54 3.71
N ILE A 29 6.12 -16.54 4.31
CA ILE A 29 5.25 -16.74 5.48
C ILE A 29 4.17 -17.77 5.16
N LYS A 30 3.49 -17.64 4.02
CA LYS A 30 2.46 -18.59 3.59
C LYS A 30 3.02 -20.00 3.41
N THR A 31 4.24 -20.19 2.93
CA THR A 31 4.83 -21.53 2.75
C THR A 31 5.23 -22.17 4.08
N ILE A 32 5.78 -21.39 5.02
CA ILE A 32 6.15 -21.86 6.36
C ILE A 32 4.89 -22.26 7.14
N PHE A 33 3.84 -21.45 7.01
CA PHE A 33 2.57 -21.63 7.71
C PHE A 33 1.46 -22.18 6.78
N SER A 34 1.82 -23.00 5.77
CA SER A 34 0.94 -23.35 4.64
C SER A 34 -0.32 -24.13 4.99
N GLU A 35 -0.34 -24.83 6.12
CA GLU A 35 -1.53 -25.56 6.60
C GLU A 35 -2.51 -24.68 7.39
N PHE A 36 -2.21 -23.39 7.62
CA PHE A 36 -3.15 -22.43 8.21
C PHE A 36 -4.35 -22.15 7.30
N ASP A 37 -4.18 -22.15 5.97
CA ASP A 37 -5.27 -21.85 5.03
C ASP A 37 -6.35 -22.95 4.97
N ALA A 38 -6.08 -24.15 5.50
CA ALA A 38 -7.08 -25.21 5.59
C ALA A 38 -8.10 -25.01 6.73
N PHE A 39 -7.85 -24.06 7.64
CA PHE A 39 -8.66 -23.81 8.85
C PHE A 39 -9.12 -22.37 9.02
N VAL A 40 -8.67 -21.43 8.19
CA VAL A 40 -9.23 -20.08 8.16
C VAL A 40 -10.57 -20.15 7.41
N ASP A 41 -11.64 -19.86 8.14
CA ASP A 41 -13.00 -19.72 7.62
C ASP A 41 -12.97 -18.93 6.30
N ASP A 42 -13.61 -19.46 5.24
CA ASP A 42 -13.53 -19.01 3.83
C ASP A 42 -13.90 -17.50 3.62
N HIS A 43 -14.31 -16.83 4.70
CA HIS A 43 -14.75 -15.46 4.77
C HIS A 43 -13.66 -14.42 5.13
N PHE A 44 -12.52 -14.81 5.73
CA PHE A 44 -11.49 -13.86 6.17
C PHE A 44 -10.11 -14.14 5.54
N MET A 45 -9.52 -13.13 4.89
CA MET A 45 -8.16 -13.25 4.33
C MET A 45 -7.11 -13.20 5.45
N SER A 46 -6.24 -14.20 5.50
CA SER A 46 -5.08 -14.21 6.41
C SER A 46 -4.12 -13.05 6.11
N PRO A 47 -3.44 -12.46 7.12
CA PRO A 47 -2.48 -11.37 6.91
C PRO A 47 -1.40 -11.61 5.83
N PRO A 48 -0.74 -12.79 5.72
CA PRO A 48 0.22 -13.04 4.64
C PRO A 48 -0.45 -13.03 3.25
N THR A 49 -1.69 -13.52 3.14
CA THR A 49 -2.45 -13.49 1.88
C THR A 49 -2.77 -12.06 1.45
N LEU A 50 -3.13 -11.18 2.40
CA LEU A 50 -3.31 -9.76 2.14
C LEU A 50 -2.01 -9.10 1.64
N LEU A 51 -0.86 -9.46 2.21
CA LEU A 51 0.44 -8.95 1.80
C LEU A 51 0.75 -9.28 0.32
N VAL A 52 0.49 -10.53 -0.08
CA VAL A 52 0.63 -10.98 -1.47
C VAL A 52 -0.33 -10.25 -2.39
N ALA A 53 -1.60 -10.12 -2.01
CA ALA A 53 -2.62 -9.42 -2.80
C ALA A 53 -2.26 -7.95 -3.04
N ILE A 54 -1.85 -7.22 -1.99
CA ILE A 54 -1.37 -5.84 -2.08
C ILE A 54 -0.16 -5.77 -3.02
N GLY A 55 0.78 -6.71 -2.89
CA GLY A 55 1.93 -6.83 -3.77
C GLY A 55 1.56 -6.89 -5.25
N PHE A 56 0.61 -7.75 -5.64
CA PHE A 56 0.13 -7.83 -7.03
C PHE A 56 -0.57 -6.55 -7.50
N ILE A 57 -1.37 -5.90 -6.63
CA ILE A 57 -2.02 -4.62 -6.95
C ILE A 57 -0.96 -3.55 -7.25
N LEU A 58 0.07 -3.43 -6.41
CA LEU A 58 1.17 -2.49 -6.60
C LEU A 58 1.96 -2.78 -7.89
N LEU A 59 2.17 -4.06 -8.24
CA LEU A 59 2.81 -4.44 -9.50
C LEU A 59 2.00 -3.98 -10.70
N ALA A 60 0.69 -4.23 -10.69
CA ALA A 60 -0.22 -3.83 -11.77
C ALA A 60 -0.24 -2.31 -11.94
N VAL A 61 -0.35 -1.56 -10.83
CA VAL A 61 -0.28 -0.09 -10.82
C VAL A 61 1.03 0.40 -11.44
N ALA A 62 2.17 -0.21 -11.07
CA ALA A 62 3.46 0.15 -11.61
C ALA A 62 3.58 -0.10 -13.13
N ILE A 63 3.01 -1.22 -13.62
CA ILE A 63 2.94 -1.52 -15.06
C ILE A 63 2.14 -0.45 -15.80
N PHE A 64 0.98 -0.03 -15.28
CA PHE A 64 0.19 1.05 -15.89
C PHE A 64 0.96 2.38 -15.93
N GLY A 65 1.69 2.71 -14.86
CA GLY A 65 2.55 3.89 -14.81
C GLY A 65 3.65 3.86 -15.88
N CYS A 66 4.42 2.77 -15.94
CA CYS A 66 5.49 2.57 -16.90
C CYS A 66 5.00 2.56 -18.35
N VAL A 67 4.00 1.73 -18.67
CA VAL A 67 3.43 1.63 -20.02
C VAL A 67 2.79 2.95 -20.44
N GLY A 68 2.09 3.62 -19.53
CA GLY A 68 1.49 4.93 -19.79
C GLY A 68 2.53 5.99 -20.17
N ALA A 69 3.65 6.04 -19.45
CA ALA A 69 4.74 6.97 -19.71
C ALA A 69 5.51 6.68 -21.01
N VAL A 70 5.75 5.40 -21.32
CA VAL A 70 6.44 4.98 -22.55
C VAL A 70 5.55 5.20 -23.78
N LYS A 71 4.28 4.78 -23.74
CA LYS A 71 3.35 4.92 -24.87
C LYS A 71 2.82 6.35 -25.04
N GLU A 72 3.19 7.29 -24.16
CA GLU A 72 2.62 8.65 -24.09
C GLU A 72 1.08 8.62 -24.19
N SER A 73 0.46 7.64 -23.52
CA SER A 73 -0.99 7.44 -23.54
C SER A 73 -1.62 8.16 -22.37
N THR A 74 -2.39 9.20 -22.68
CA THR A 74 -3.09 10.01 -21.68
C THR A 74 -4.12 9.22 -20.91
N MET A 75 -4.72 8.20 -21.52
CA MET A 75 -5.71 7.35 -20.84
C MET A 75 -5.04 6.50 -19.76
N MET A 76 -3.97 5.78 -20.12
CA MET A 76 -3.23 4.93 -19.18
C MET A 76 -2.65 5.71 -18.00
N ILE A 77 -2.10 6.92 -18.27
CA ILE A 77 -1.56 7.78 -17.20
C ILE A 77 -2.67 8.28 -16.26
N ASN A 78 -3.87 8.59 -16.78
CA ASN A 78 -4.98 8.97 -15.88
C ASN A 78 -5.45 7.78 -15.06
N ILE A 79 -5.53 6.58 -15.64
CA ILE A 79 -5.91 5.36 -14.90
C ILE A 79 -4.91 5.14 -13.76
N TYR A 80 -3.60 5.22 -14.04
CA TYR A 80 -2.57 5.17 -13.00
C TYR A 80 -2.79 6.21 -11.89
N GLY A 81 -3.04 7.48 -12.24
CA GLY A 81 -3.29 8.54 -11.26
C GLY A 81 -4.55 8.31 -10.43
N VAL A 82 -5.63 7.82 -11.05
CA VAL A 82 -6.88 7.48 -10.36
C VAL A 82 -6.70 6.29 -9.43
N LEU A 83 -5.99 5.24 -9.86
CA LEU A 83 -5.68 4.09 -9.01
C LEU A 83 -4.87 4.51 -7.77
N LEU A 84 -3.84 5.35 -7.94
CA LEU A 84 -3.09 5.89 -6.80
C LEU A 84 -3.96 6.72 -5.86
N ALA A 85 -4.88 7.53 -6.39
CA ALA A 85 -5.80 8.30 -5.56
C ALA A 85 -6.77 7.40 -4.77
N ILE A 86 -7.26 6.32 -5.38
CA ILE A 86 -8.09 5.32 -4.68
C ILE A 86 -7.29 4.63 -3.57
N ILE A 87 -6.06 4.21 -3.84
CA ILE A 87 -5.18 3.59 -2.85
C ILE A 87 -4.94 4.55 -1.67
N PHE A 88 -4.68 5.84 -1.95
CA PHE A 88 -4.50 6.84 -0.91
C PHE A 88 -5.74 6.98 0.00
N VAL A 89 -6.94 6.98 -0.58
CA VAL A 89 -8.19 7.02 0.21
C VAL A 89 -8.34 5.76 1.06
N LEU A 90 -8.01 4.59 0.52
CA LEU A 90 -8.04 3.33 1.28
C LEU A 90 -7.01 3.34 2.42
N GLU A 91 -5.81 3.88 2.19
CA GLU A 91 -4.76 4.01 3.21
C GLU A 91 -5.19 4.92 4.36
N VAL A 92 -5.78 6.09 4.06
CA VAL A 92 -6.34 6.99 5.07
C VAL A 92 -7.49 6.31 5.84
N SER A 93 -8.38 5.62 5.13
CA SER A 93 -9.49 4.89 5.74
C SER A 93 -9.01 3.78 6.67
N ALA A 94 -7.97 3.03 6.27
CA ALA A 94 -7.34 2.00 7.07
C ALA A 94 -6.64 2.59 8.31
N ALA A 95 -5.93 3.71 8.16
CA ALA A 95 -5.28 4.40 9.28
C ALA A 95 -6.30 4.89 10.33
N ILE A 96 -7.42 5.49 9.88
CA ILE A 96 -8.51 5.90 10.77
C ILE A 96 -9.12 4.68 11.46
N SER A 97 -9.38 3.61 10.72
CA SER A 97 -9.95 2.37 11.27
C SER A 97 -9.02 1.74 12.31
N ALA A 98 -7.71 1.68 12.03
CA ALA A 98 -6.72 1.15 12.98
C ALA A 98 -6.71 1.96 14.29
N PHE A 99 -6.81 3.29 14.21
CA PHE A 99 -6.88 4.15 15.38
C PHE A 99 -8.19 3.97 16.17
N VAL A 100 -9.33 3.98 15.48
CA VAL A 100 -10.65 3.88 16.13
C VAL A 100 -10.87 2.50 16.74
N LEU A 101 -10.43 1.43 16.08
CA LEU A 101 -10.64 0.05 16.53
C LEU A 101 -9.48 -0.52 17.36
N GLN A 102 -8.46 0.28 17.72
CA GLN A 102 -7.26 -0.22 18.43
C GLN A 102 -7.57 -1.07 19.67
N GLY A 103 -8.56 -0.67 20.48
CA GLY A 103 -8.96 -1.43 21.67
C GLY A 103 -9.67 -2.74 21.34
N GLN A 104 -10.46 -2.78 20.26
CA GLN A 104 -11.11 -4.00 19.80
C GLN A 104 -10.08 -4.98 19.24
N VAL A 105 -9.10 -4.50 18.50
CA VAL A 105 -7.99 -5.30 17.97
C VAL A 105 -7.19 -5.92 19.12
N ALA A 106 -6.86 -5.14 20.17
CA ALA A 106 -6.16 -5.65 21.35
C ALA A 106 -6.95 -6.77 22.06
N ASN A 107 -8.26 -6.57 22.27
CA ASN A 107 -9.13 -7.59 22.87
C ASN A 107 -9.25 -8.85 21.99
N MET A 108 -9.35 -8.66 20.67
CA MET A 108 -9.41 -9.78 19.72
C MET A 108 -8.10 -10.57 19.74
N LEU A 109 -6.96 -9.88 19.71
CA LEU A 109 -5.64 -10.50 19.81
C LEU A 109 -5.51 -11.34 21.08
N GLN A 110 -5.88 -10.78 22.23
CA GLN A 110 -5.84 -11.49 23.51
C GLN A 110 -6.72 -12.75 23.49
N ARG A 111 -7.95 -12.66 22.97
CA ARG A 111 -8.85 -13.81 22.82
C ARG A 111 -8.26 -14.88 21.90
N THR A 112 -7.69 -14.48 20.78
CA THR A 112 -7.04 -15.39 19.84
C THR A 112 -5.86 -16.09 20.50
N MET A 113 -5.04 -15.39 21.30
CA MET A 113 -3.95 -16.01 22.06
C MET A 113 -4.47 -17.10 23.03
N PHE A 114 -5.53 -16.82 23.79
CA PHE A 114 -6.15 -17.83 24.66
C PHE A 114 -6.68 -19.03 23.89
N GLN A 115 -7.33 -18.80 22.75
CA GLN A 115 -7.81 -19.89 21.89
C GLN A 115 -6.66 -20.73 21.31
N SER A 116 -5.53 -20.09 20.99
CA SER A 116 -4.32 -20.79 20.54
C SER A 116 -3.75 -21.66 21.66
N LEU A 117 -3.68 -21.17 22.90
CA LEU A 117 -3.25 -21.98 24.04
C LEU A 117 -4.13 -23.23 24.22
N GLN A 118 -5.45 -23.11 24.12
CA GLN A 118 -6.36 -24.26 24.23
C GLN A 118 -6.16 -25.31 23.14
N LYS A 119 -5.73 -24.90 21.94
CA LYS A 119 -5.48 -25.78 20.79
C LYS A 119 -4.03 -26.25 20.68
N TYR A 120 -3.20 -25.92 21.67
CA TYR A 120 -1.76 -26.16 21.64
C TYR A 120 -1.40 -27.66 21.52
N ASP A 121 -2.14 -28.55 22.19
CA ASP A 121 -1.88 -30.00 22.10
C ASP A 121 -2.57 -30.66 20.91
N GLU A 122 -3.61 -30.01 20.36
CA GLU A 122 -4.41 -30.54 19.26
C GLU A 122 -3.78 -30.28 17.88
N ASN A 123 -3.01 -29.19 17.74
CA ASN A 123 -2.53 -28.72 16.44
C ASN A 123 -1.04 -28.32 16.49
N LEU A 124 -0.21 -29.06 15.76
CA LEU A 124 1.23 -28.83 15.66
C LEU A 124 1.60 -27.42 15.19
N TYR A 125 0.80 -26.80 14.32
CA TYR A 125 1.05 -25.44 13.84
C TYR A 125 0.74 -24.38 14.89
N VAL A 126 -0.32 -24.59 15.66
CA VAL A 126 -0.65 -23.72 16.78
C VAL A 126 0.43 -23.84 17.86
N ARG A 127 0.92 -25.06 18.11
CA ARG A 127 2.08 -25.32 18.96
C ARG A 127 3.30 -24.53 18.51
N GLU A 128 3.75 -24.74 17.27
CA GLU A 128 4.93 -24.04 16.73
C GLU A 128 4.78 -22.51 16.76
N ALA A 129 3.59 -21.98 16.46
CA ALA A 129 3.33 -20.54 16.52
C ALA A 129 3.38 -19.99 17.96
N VAL A 130 2.82 -20.72 18.93
CA VAL A 130 2.88 -20.35 20.35
C VAL A 130 4.32 -20.45 20.86
N ASP A 131 5.04 -21.52 20.52
CA ASP A 131 6.44 -21.73 20.91
C ASP A 131 7.36 -20.66 20.34
N PHE A 132 7.17 -20.32 19.06
CA PHE A 132 7.89 -19.23 18.41
C PHE A 132 7.58 -17.89 19.08
N MET A 133 6.31 -17.61 19.40
CA MET A 133 5.94 -16.38 20.09
C MET A 133 6.59 -16.29 21.48
N GLN A 134 6.53 -17.36 22.26
CA GLN A 134 7.08 -17.42 23.63
C GLN A 134 8.60 -17.27 23.65
N SER A 135 9.29 -17.96 22.75
CA SER A 135 10.75 -17.86 22.62
C SER A 135 11.21 -16.51 22.08
N VAL A 136 10.53 -15.92 21.10
CA VAL A 136 10.94 -14.64 20.48
C VAL A 136 10.61 -13.43 21.36
N LEU A 137 9.49 -13.47 22.10
CA LEU A 137 9.07 -12.39 22.99
C LEU A 137 9.51 -12.61 24.45
N GLU A 138 10.22 -13.70 24.73
CA GLU A 138 10.71 -14.07 26.07
C GLU A 138 9.59 -13.99 27.13
N CYS A 139 8.47 -14.64 26.83
CA CYS A 139 7.23 -14.56 27.59
C CYS A 139 6.58 -15.94 27.76
N CYS A 140 5.64 -16.07 28.70
CA CYS A 140 4.91 -17.31 28.91
C CYS A 140 3.43 -17.08 29.17
N GLY A 141 2.57 -17.85 28.50
CA GLY A 141 1.11 -17.69 28.54
C GLY A 141 0.65 -16.34 27.95
N VAL A 142 -0.61 -15.95 28.19
CA VAL A 142 -1.16 -14.68 27.68
C VAL A 142 -0.86 -13.55 28.67
N HIS A 143 -1.20 -13.74 29.94
CA HIS A 143 -0.93 -12.86 31.06
C HIS A 143 0.18 -13.37 31.97
N GLY A 144 0.40 -14.69 31.99
CA GLY A 144 1.44 -15.33 32.78
C GLY A 144 1.41 -16.84 32.67
N ARG A 145 2.29 -17.50 33.42
CA ARG A 145 2.45 -18.97 33.40
C ARG A 145 1.19 -19.70 33.87
N GLU A 146 0.39 -19.06 34.71
CA GLU A 146 -0.84 -19.59 35.27
C GLU A 146 -1.87 -19.91 34.18
N ASP A 147 -1.79 -19.28 33.02
CA ASP A 147 -2.68 -19.56 31.88
C ASP A 147 -2.51 -20.99 31.32
N TRP A 148 -1.43 -21.69 31.65
CA TRP A 148 -1.20 -23.09 31.28
C TRP A 148 -1.90 -24.10 32.19
N GLU A 149 -2.52 -23.64 33.28
CA GLU A 149 -3.23 -24.51 34.21
C GLU A 149 -4.35 -25.29 33.49
N GLY A 150 -4.26 -26.62 33.51
CA GLY A 150 -5.24 -27.50 32.89
C GLY A 150 -5.12 -27.67 31.38
N ILE A 151 -4.06 -27.16 30.74
CA ILE A 151 -3.80 -27.33 29.30
C ILE A 151 -2.86 -28.51 29.04
N LEU A 152 -1.65 -28.51 29.63
CA LEU A 152 -0.62 -29.54 29.41
C LEU A 152 -0.53 -30.57 30.55
N GLY A 153 -1.18 -30.32 31.69
CA GLY A 153 -1.09 -31.16 32.88
C GLY A 153 -2.00 -32.40 32.83
N PRO A 154 -1.70 -33.44 33.64
CA PRO A 154 -2.56 -34.61 33.74
C PRO A 154 -3.95 -34.25 34.28
N VAL A 155 -4.99 -34.61 33.54
CA VAL A 155 -6.41 -34.33 33.87
C VAL A 155 -6.87 -34.99 35.19
N ASN A 156 -6.11 -35.96 35.72
CA ASN A 156 -6.47 -36.81 36.86
C ASN A 156 -5.43 -36.81 38.00
N SER A 157 -4.84 -35.65 38.33
CA SER A 157 -4.00 -35.53 39.53
C SER A 157 -4.87 -35.28 40.77
N THR A 158 -5.10 -36.31 41.59
CA THR A 158 -5.79 -36.21 42.90
C THR A 158 -4.93 -35.60 44.01
N ASP A 159 -3.74 -35.09 43.68
CA ASP A 159 -2.84 -34.46 44.64
C ASP A 159 -3.07 -32.94 44.72
N ALA A 160 -3.03 -32.40 45.93
CA ALA A 160 -3.34 -31.00 46.24
C ALA A 160 -2.31 -29.98 45.68
N SER A 161 -1.25 -30.46 45.03
CA SER A 161 -0.33 -29.64 44.23
C SER A 161 -0.73 -29.74 42.75
N LYS A 162 -1.53 -28.80 42.27
CA LYS A 162 -1.71 -28.58 40.83
C LYS A 162 -0.37 -28.14 40.23
N GLU A 163 0.43 -29.09 39.80
CA GLU A 163 1.69 -28.81 39.12
C GLU A 163 1.36 -28.29 37.72
N ILE A 164 1.67 -27.01 37.47
CA ILE A 164 1.48 -26.37 36.17
C ILE A 164 2.59 -26.90 35.26
N VAL A 165 2.22 -27.68 34.25
CA VAL A 165 3.15 -28.12 33.20
C VAL A 165 3.27 -27.01 32.17
N LEU A 166 4.50 -26.57 31.91
CA LEU A 166 4.84 -25.51 30.97
C LEU A 166 5.58 -26.10 29.76
N PRO A 167 5.39 -25.54 28.55
CA PRO A 167 6.18 -25.95 27.39
C PRO A 167 7.63 -25.49 27.53
N GLU A 168 8.56 -26.18 26.85
CA GLU A 168 9.99 -25.82 26.86
C GLU A 168 10.25 -24.40 26.29
N SER A 169 9.38 -23.93 25.40
CA SER A 169 9.43 -22.57 24.83
C SER A 169 9.18 -21.45 25.83
N CYS A 170 8.66 -21.75 27.04
CA CYS A 170 8.44 -20.80 28.13
C CYS A 170 9.69 -20.54 29.00
N CYS A 171 10.87 -21.03 28.62
CA CYS A 171 12.10 -20.70 29.32
C CYS A 171 13.30 -20.49 28.41
N GLU A 172 14.27 -19.74 28.94
CA GLU A 172 15.60 -19.68 28.37
C GLU A 172 16.45 -20.80 28.98
N ILE A 173 17.07 -21.61 28.12
CA ILE A 173 17.95 -22.70 28.55
C ILE A 173 19.35 -22.14 28.77
N HIS A 174 19.79 -22.09 30.03
CA HIS A 174 21.16 -21.74 30.37
C HIS A 174 22.02 -23.00 30.47
N TYR A 175 23.25 -22.91 29.96
CA TYR A 175 24.27 -23.95 30.09
C TYR A 175 25.39 -23.49 31.03
N PRO A 176 25.16 -23.43 32.35
CA PRO A 176 26.27 -23.36 33.28
C PRO A 176 27.09 -24.66 33.11
N GLY A 177 28.42 -24.56 33.05
CA GLY A 177 29.27 -25.67 32.60
C GLY A 177 29.05 -27.04 33.29
N ASP A 178 29.39 -28.08 32.52
CA ASP A 178 29.42 -29.53 32.81
C ASP A 178 28.19 -30.12 33.53
N HIS A 179 27.19 -30.47 32.71
CA HIS A 179 26.11 -31.45 32.91
C HIS A 179 24.72 -31.03 33.42
N ASP A 180 24.49 -29.80 33.89
CA ASP A 180 23.12 -29.37 34.30
C ASP A 180 22.58 -28.24 33.41
N THR A 181 21.47 -28.50 32.71
CA THR A 181 20.67 -27.47 32.02
C THR A 181 19.69 -26.83 32.99
N GLU A 182 19.84 -25.52 33.22
CA GLU A 182 18.91 -24.74 34.04
C GLU A 182 17.94 -23.97 33.12
N CYS A 183 16.65 -24.25 33.27
CA CYS A 183 15.57 -23.60 32.50
C CYS A 183 15.02 -22.45 33.34
N VAL A 184 15.35 -21.22 32.93
CA VAL A 184 14.87 -20.00 33.59
C VAL A 184 13.56 -19.58 32.96
N TRP A 185 12.46 -19.86 33.67
CA TRP A 185 11.11 -19.59 33.20
C TRP A 185 10.81 -18.09 33.05
N PHE A 186 10.16 -17.71 31.95
CA PHE A 186 9.70 -16.34 31.72
C PHE A 186 8.53 -15.97 32.64
N THR A 187 8.58 -14.83 33.33
CA THR A 187 7.49 -14.34 34.20
C THR A 187 6.42 -13.55 33.44
N ASP A 188 6.80 -12.90 32.35
CA ASP A 188 5.93 -11.93 31.68
C ASP A 188 4.95 -12.61 30.74
N GLY A 189 3.70 -12.14 30.73
CA GLY A 189 2.68 -12.59 29.78
C GLY A 189 2.92 -12.06 28.36
N CYS A 190 2.72 -12.91 27.36
CA CYS A 190 3.01 -12.57 25.96
C CYS A 190 2.15 -11.43 25.41
N PHE A 191 0.94 -11.22 25.93
CA PHE A 191 0.11 -10.09 25.51
C PHE A 191 0.76 -8.74 25.86
N ASN A 192 1.35 -8.63 27.05
CA ASN A 192 2.00 -7.39 27.48
C ASN A 192 3.28 -7.15 26.67
N GLN A 193 4.10 -8.18 26.46
CA GLN A 193 5.31 -8.03 25.64
C GLN A 193 5.02 -7.75 24.18
N MET A 194 4.01 -8.40 23.59
CA MET A 194 3.58 -8.07 22.24
C MET A 194 3.08 -6.63 22.13
N ASN A 195 2.29 -6.14 23.09
CA ASN A 195 1.85 -4.75 23.10
C ASN A 195 3.03 -3.76 23.26
N PHE A 196 4.02 -4.11 24.08
CA PHE A 196 5.24 -3.31 24.23
C PHE A 196 6.01 -3.22 22.91
N VAL A 197 6.24 -4.35 22.24
CA VAL A 197 6.91 -4.41 20.93
C VAL A 197 6.13 -3.64 19.87
N ILE A 198 4.79 -3.76 19.84
CA ILE A 198 3.93 -3.00 18.92
C ILE A 198 4.06 -1.50 19.20
N SER A 199 4.01 -1.09 20.48
CA SER A 199 4.14 0.32 20.86
C SER A 199 5.51 0.89 20.48
N GLN A 200 6.58 0.11 20.66
CA GLN A 200 7.93 0.51 20.27
C GLN A 200 8.08 0.61 18.74
N SER A 201 7.46 -0.32 18.01
CA SER A 201 7.49 -0.38 16.54
C SER A 201 6.50 0.60 15.88
N ALA A 202 5.53 1.13 16.62
CA ALA A 202 4.47 1.99 16.10
C ALA A 202 5.04 3.24 15.39
N MET A 203 6.15 3.79 15.89
CA MET A 203 6.81 4.94 15.28
C MET A 203 7.39 4.60 13.89
N LEU A 204 7.96 3.41 13.72
CA LEU A 204 8.47 2.93 12.43
C LEU A 204 7.33 2.72 11.45
N ILE A 205 6.23 2.11 11.88
CA ILE A 205 5.03 1.90 11.05
C ILE A 205 4.45 3.25 10.61
N ALA A 206 4.31 4.20 11.53
CA ALA A 206 3.79 5.54 11.24
C ALA A 206 4.70 6.30 10.25
N THR A 207 6.02 6.18 10.40
CA THR A 207 6.99 6.78 9.48
C THR A 207 6.89 6.14 8.09
N GLY A 208 6.75 4.81 8.03
CA GLY A 208 6.52 4.07 6.79
C GLY A 208 5.26 4.52 6.07
N ALA A 209 4.11 4.53 6.76
CA ALA A 209 2.84 4.99 6.20
C ALA A 209 2.92 6.44 5.69
N THR A 210 3.52 7.35 6.47
CA THR A 210 3.70 8.75 6.06
C THR A 210 4.55 8.87 4.79
N THR A 211 5.59 8.05 4.68
CA THR A 211 6.46 8.01 3.48
C THR A 211 5.70 7.51 2.26
N VAL A 212 4.90 6.45 2.41
CA VAL A 212 4.06 5.90 1.35
C VAL A 212 3.04 6.93 0.87
N ALA A 213 2.30 7.56 1.79
CA ALA A 213 1.37 8.63 1.49
C ALA A 213 2.02 9.79 0.72
N PHE A 214 3.21 10.24 1.13
CA PHE A 214 3.95 11.29 0.43
C PHE A 214 4.34 10.88 -1.00
N VAL A 215 4.88 9.68 -1.18
CA VAL A 215 5.26 9.16 -2.50
C VAL A 215 4.04 9.00 -3.42
N GLN A 216 2.90 8.56 -2.89
CA GLN A 216 1.65 8.47 -3.64
C GLN A 216 1.17 9.83 -4.11
N ILE A 217 1.15 10.85 -3.24
CA ILE A 217 0.75 12.22 -3.60
C ILE A 217 1.65 12.76 -4.72
N LEU A 218 2.97 12.58 -4.62
CA LEU A 218 3.89 12.94 -5.69
C LEU A 218 3.59 12.18 -6.99
N GLY A 219 3.31 10.88 -6.91
CA GLY A 219 2.92 10.05 -8.05
C GLY A 219 1.66 10.57 -8.75
N VAL A 220 0.63 10.93 -7.99
CA VAL A 220 -0.63 11.50 -8.48
C VAL A 220 -0.39 12.84 -9.18
N ILE A 221 0.36 13.76 -8.54
CA ILE A 221 0.69 15.07 -9.10
C ILE A 221 1.48 14.89 -10.41
N CYS A 222 2.52 14.05 -10.41
CA CYS A 222 3.31 13.74 -11.61
C CYS A 222 2.46 13.13 -12.73
N ALA A 223 1.54 12.21 -12.41
CA ALA A 223 0.65 11.59 -13.39
C ALA A 223 -0.24 12.64 -14.07
N PHE A 224 -0.92 13.49 -13.31
CA PHE A 224 -1.81 14.51 -13.87
C PHE A 224 -1.04 15.60 -14.62
N MET A 225 0.12 16.02 -14.14
CA MET A 225 1.00 16.95 -14.86
C MET A 225 1.46 16.35 -16.20
N LEU A 226 1.85 15.08 -16.21
CA LEU A 226 2.28 14.39 -17.43
C LEU A 226 1.12 14.23 -18.41
N ALA A 227 -0.05 13.82 -17.93
CA ALA A 227 -1.25 13.71 -18.75
C ALA A 227 -1.65 15.05 -19.37
N LYS A 228 -1.66 16.14 -18.58
CA LYS A 228 -1.93 17.51 -19.07
C LYS A 228 -0.90 17.92 -20.13
N THR A 229 0.37 17.63 -19.90
CA THR A 229 1.44 17.95 -20.84
C THR A 229 1.29 17.20 -22.16
N ILE A 230 1.04 15.88 -22.11
CA ILE A 230 0.83 15.07 -23.32
C ILE A 230 -0.40 15.53 -24.09
N ARG A 231 -1.54 15.81 -23.40
CA ARG A 231 -2.74 16.35 -24.05
C ARG A 231 -2.40 17.66 -24.78
N ARG A 232 -1.74 18.60 -24.11
CA ARG A 232 -1.33 19.89 -24.70
C ARG A 232 -0.43 19.69 -25.93
N THR A 233 0.55 18.79 -25.87
CA THR A 233 1.43 18.51 -27.00
C THR A 233 0.70 17.87 -28.18
N LYS A 234 -0.23 16.93 -27.93
CA LYS A 234 -1.07 16.33 -28.99
C LYS A 234 -1.95 17.40 -29.66
N THR A 235 -2.59 18.26 -28.89
CA THR A 235 -3.39 19.38 -29.42
C THR A 235 -2.53 20.35 -30.23
N GLN A 236 -1.33 20.72 -29.76
CA GLN A 236 -0.43 21.60 -30.52
C GLN A 236 0.04 20.99 -31.83
N ARG A 237 0.30 19.67 -31.89
CA ARG A 237 0.67 18.98 -33.12
C ARG A 237 -0.48 18.98 -34.12
N ALA A 238 -1.71 18.71 -33.67
CA ALA A 238 -2.89 18.77 -34.52
C ALA A 238 -3.13 20.19 -35.07
N LEU A 239 -2.93 21.23 -34.25
CA LEU A 239 -3.02 22.63 -34.67
C LEU A 239 -1.95 23.01 -35.71
N ARG A 240 -0.69 22.62 -35.50
CA ARG A 240 0.39 22.87 -36.47
C ARG A 240 0.15 22.17 -37.81
N GLN A 241 -0.34 20.93 -37.77
CA GLN A 241 -0.72 20.20 -38.98
C GLN A 241 -1.83 20.92 -39.75
N TRP A 242 -2.85 21.41 -39.03
CA TRP A 242 -3.92 22.24 -39.61
C TRP A 242 -3.38 23.54 -40.24
N GLN A 243 -2.51 24.27 -39.54
CA GLN A 243 -1.91 25.51 -40.06
C GLN A 243 -1.09 25.25 -41.33
N LEU A 244 -0.30 24.17 -41.36
CA LEU A 244 0.48 23.79 -42.53
C LEU A 244 -0.42 23.44 -43.72
N GLN A 245 -1.50 22.69 -43.51
CA GLN A 245 -2.47 22.36 -44.57
C GLN A 245 -3.14 23.61 -45.17
N GLN A 246 -3.41 24.62 -44.33
CA GLN A 246 -3.97 25.90 -44.78
C GLN A 246 -2.94 26.71 -45.58
N SER A 247 -1.68 26.76 -45.14
CA SER A 247 -0.60 27.46 -45.87
C SER A 247 -0.33 26.87 -47.25
N LEU A 248 -0.55 25.57 -47.42
CA LEU A 248 -0.35 24.88 -48.70
C LEU A 248 -1.56 25.00 -49.64
N GLY A 249 -2.65 25.67 -49.23
CA GLY A 249 -3.87 25.80 -50.03
C GLY A 249 -4.60 24.47 -50.28
N ILE A 250 -4.25 23.40 -49.56
CA ILE A 250 -4.78 22.04 -49.77
C ILE A 250 -6.19 21.89 -49.17
N TYR A 251 -6.59 22.79 -48.26
CA TYR A 251 -7.86 22.72 -47.55
C TYR A 251 -8.80 23.89 -47.88
N ASN A 252 -9.74 23.65 -48.80
CA ASN A 252 -10.92 24.51 -49.00
C ASN A 252 -12.13 23.82 -48.35
N LYS A 253 -12.35 24.06 -47.05
CA LYS A 253 -13.66 23.79 -46.44
C LYS A 253 -13.95 24.82 -45.35
N PRO A 254 -15.05 25.59 -45.46
CA PRO A 254 -15.38 26.58 -44.46
C PRO A 254 -15.77 25.92 -43.14
N ILE A 255 -15.47 26.64 -42.07
CA ILE A 255 -15.74 26.31 -40.68
C ILE A 255 -17.25 26.14 -40.50
N ASN A 256 -17.73 24.90 -40.30
CA ASN A 256 -18.95 24.71 -39.52
C ASN A 256 -18.51 24.62 -38.05
N HIS A 257 -19.00 25.58 -37.27
CA HIS A 257 -18.74 25.78 -35.84
C HIS A 257 -18.48 24.49 -35.06
N TYR A 258 -17.21 24.18 -34.81
CA TYR A 258 -16.82 23.37 -33.66
C TYR A 258 -15.88 24.22 -32.82
N ASN A 259 -16.43 24.91 -31.82
CA ASN A 259 -15.66 25.71 -30.88
C ASN A 259 -14.89 24.76 -29.96
N PRO A 260 -13.54 24.70 -30.01
CA PRO A 260 -12.80 23.92 -29.05
C PRO A 260 -12.87 24.61 -27.67
N PRO A 261 -12.98 23.84 -26.57
CA PRO A 261 -13.37 24.35 -25.23
C PRO A 261 -12.36 25.30 -24.55
N TYR A 262 -11.27 25.71 -25.19
CA TYR A 262 -10.26 26.61 -24.61
C TYR A 262 -10.34 28.07 -25.07
N ILE A 263 -11.18 28.41 -26.06
CA ILE A 263 -11.39 29.83 -26.45
C ILE A 263 -12.08 30.64 -25.32
N GLN A 264 -12.72 29.98 -24.36
CA GLN A 264 -13.40 30.67 -23.26
C GLN A 264 -12.49 31.03 -22.07
N LEU A 265 -11.33 30.39 -21.91
CA LEU A 265 -10.44 30.68 -20.76
C LEU A 265 -9.70 32.03 -20.87
N ASN A 266 -9.63 32.61 -22.07
CA ASN A 266 -8.91 33.86 -22.30
C ASN A 266 -9.81 35.12 -22.27
N ASN A 267 -11.10 34.97 -21.92
CA ASN A 267 -12.07 36.07 -21.90
C ASN A 267 -12.41 36.60 -20.49
N SER A 268 -11.84 36.03 -19.42
CA SER A 268 -12.08 36.51 -18.05
C SER A 268 -11.21 37.70 -17.63
N GLU A 269 -10.25 38.11 -18.46
CA GLU A 269 -9.50 39.37 -18.31
C GLU A 269 -9.74 40.26 -19.55
N LYS A 270 -10.89 40.92 -19.60
CA LYS A 270 -11.05 42.12 -20.43
C LYS A 270 -11.08 43.35 -19.52
N PRO A 271 -10.11 44.28 -19.61
CA PRO A 271 -10.35 45.65 -19.20
C PRO A 271 -11.42 46.26 -20.11
N LYS A 272 -12.21 47.18 -19.57
CA LYS A 272 -13.34 47.87 -20.21
C LYS A 272 -12.99 48.38 -21.63
N LYS A 273 -13.95 48.18 -22.54
CA LYS A 273 -13.94 48.68 -23.93
C LYS A 273 -14.06 50.21 -23.94
N ASP A 274 -13.15 50.88 -24.64
CA ASP A 274 -13.24 52.29 -25.01
C ASP A 274 -14.12 52.42 -26.28
N PRO A 275 -15.06 53.39 -26.39
CA PRO A 275 -16.04 53.40 -27.48
C PRO A 275 -15.53 53.82 -28.87
N ASP A 276 -14.28 54.31 -29.01
CA ASP A 276 -13.81 54.97 -30.25
C ASP A 276 -12.68 54.24 -31.01
N ALA A 277 -12.41 52.96 -30.75
CA ALA A 277 -11.40 52.22 -31.51
C ALA A 277 -11.97 51.66 -32.83
N GLN A 278 -11.63 52.29 -33.95
CA GLN A 278 -11.93 51.81 -35.31
C GLN A 278 -11.30 50.43 -35.59
N ASP A 279 -12.13 49.53 -36.12
CA ASP A 279 -11.72 48.20 -36.60
C ASP A 279 -10.79 48.33 -37.82
N PHE A 280 -9.49 48.07 -37.64
CA PHE A 280 -8.58 47.85 -38.75
C PHE A 280 -8.78 46.44 -39.31
N ILE A 281 -9.50 46.35 -40.42
CA ILE A 281 -9.58 45.17 -41.28
C ILE A 281 -8.22 45.00 -41.97
N TYR A 282 -7.44 44.00 -41.56
CA TYR A 282 -6.19 43.64 -42.25
C TYR A 282 -6.54 42.84 -43.52
N GLN A 283 -6.44 43.48 -44.68
CA GLN A 283 -6.46 42.80 -45.98
C GLN A 283 -5.06 42.24 -46.28
N PRO A 284 -4.91 40.93 -46.56
CA PRO A 284 -3.65 40.42 -47.10
C PRO A 284 -3.53 40.79 -48.58
N ASN A 285 -2.51 41.59 -48.92
CA ASN A 285 -2.12 41.82 -50.31
C ASN A 285 -1.66 40.50 -50.95
N SER A 286 -2.39 40.09 -51.99
CA SER A 286 -1.95 39.11 -52.97
C SER A 286 -0.90 39.75 -53.89
N PRO A 287 0.26 39.12 -54.15
CA PRO A 287 1.07 39.46 -55.31
C PRO A 287 0.40 38.88 -56.56
N SER A 288 -0.09 39.75 -57.43
CA SER A 288 -0.39 39.42 -58.82
C SER A 288 0.91 39.21 -59.59
N VAL A 289 0.92 38.13 -60.37
CA VAL A 289 1.99 37.60 -61.22
C VAL A 289 2.48 38.63 -62.26
N ASN A 290 3.81 38.65 -62.48
CA ASN A 290 4.46 38.67 -63.80
C ASN A 290 5.88 38.12 -63.66
#